data_AF-A0AAA9Z4L0-F1
#
_entry.id   AF-A0AAA9Z4L0-F1
#
_cell.length_a   1.000
_cell.length_b   1.000
_cell.length_c   1.000
_cell.angle_alpha   90.00
_cell.angle_beta   90.00
_cell.angle_gamma   90.00
#
_symmetry.space_group_name_H-M   'P 1'
#
loop_
_entity.id
_entity.type
_entity.pdbx_description
1 polymer ?
#
loop_
_entity_poly.entity_id
_entity_poly.type
_entity_poly.pdbx_seq_one_letter_code
_entity_poly.pdbx_strand_id
1 'polypeptide(L)' 'MKQAALLPAENGSSAGNSSLLKVHRVADPQVAAPVEACETVLIRLFEDTNLCATHIMRVTIMPMDIQLARRIRERV' A
#
# COMPACT_ATOMS: atom_id res chain seq x y z
N MET A 1 -34.15 -14.49 11.13
CA MET A 1 -32.82 -14.07 11.63
C MET A 1 -32.37 -12.85 10.81
N LYS A 2 -32.51 -11.66 11.42
CA LYS A 2 -31.84 -10.34 11.21
C LYS A 2 -31.50 -9.92 9.76
N GLN A 3 -32.32 -9.04 9.13
CA GLN A 3 -32.17 -7.56 9.01
C GLN A 3 -31.06 -7.13 8.02
N ALA A 4 -31.37 -6.59 6.83
CA ALA A 4 -31.85 -5.22 6.51
C ALA A 4 -30.75 -4.15 6.50
N ALA A 5 -30.37 -3.70 5.30
CA ALA A 5 -29.90 -2.36 4.93
C ALA A 5 -29.81 -2.33 3.38
N LEU A 6 -30.90 -2.12 2.65
CA LEU A 6 -31.36 -0.79 2.21
C LEU A 6 -30.20 0.22 2.07
N LEU A 7 -29.64 0.30 0.87
CA LEU A 7 -28.79 1.42 0.45
C LEU A 7 -29.70 2.64 0.22
N PRO A 8 -29.52 3.77 0.91
CA PRO A 8 -30.18 5.00 0.52
C PRO A 8 -29.47 5.57 -0.70
N ALA A 9 -30.21 5.71 -1.80
CA ALA A 9 -29.90 6.68 -2.82
C ALA A 9 -30.12 8.08 -2.21
N GLU A 10 -29.06 8.88 -2.12
CA GLU A 10 -29.19 10.33 -1.97
C GLU A 10 -28.46 11.01 -3.13
N ASN A 11 -29.29 11.49 -4.07
CA ASN A 11 -28.91 12.54 -5.01
C ASN A 11 -28.77 13.84 -4.23
N GLY A 12 -27.63 14.53 -4.39
CA GLY A 12 -27.40 15.81 -3.74
C GLY A 12 -26.12 16.47 -4.22
N SER A 13 -26.19 17.09 -5.39
CA SER A 13 -25.26 18.15 -5.79
C SER A 13 -25.25 19.24 -4.72
N SER A 14 -24.08 19.58 -4.18
CA SER A 14 -23.78 20.95 -3.77
C SER A 14 -22.28 21.12 -3.63
N ALA A 15 -21.75 22.04 -4.44
CA ALA A 15 -20.49 22.72 -4.19
C ALA A 15 -20.45 23.23 -2.73
N GLY A 16 -19.32 23.00 -2.08
CA GLY A 16 -19.14 23.24 -0.65
C GLY A 16 -17.68 23.06 -0.25
N ASN A 17 -16.83 23.85 -0.88
CA ASN A 17 -15.45 24.10 -0.46
C ASN A 17 -15.44 24.55 1.00
N SER A 18 -14.61 23.88 1.82
CA SER A 18 -14.38 24.10 3.26
C SER A 18 -15.18 23.17 4.18
N SER A 19 -14.74 21.91 4.28
CA SER A 19 -15.00 21.10 5.48
C SER A 19 -13.92 20.06 5.65
N LEU A 20 -12.99 20.40 6.54
CA LEU A 20 -12.58 19.54 7.64
C LEU A 20 -11.80 18.30 7.22
N LEU A 21 -10.47 18.38 7.40
CA LEU A 21 -9.58 17.23 7.57
C LEU A 21 -10.28 16.16 8.42
N LYS A 22 -10.97 15.22 7.78
CA LYS A 22 -11.63 14.11 8.45
C LYS A 22 -10.49 13.18 8.80
N VAL A 23 -9.96 13.33 10.01
CA VAL A 23 -8.98 12.40 10.58
C VAL A 23 -9.68 11.06 10.60
N HIS A 24 -9.44 10.27 9.56
CA HIS A 24 -10.01 8.95 9.39
C HIS A 24 -9.30 8.07 10.43
N ARG A 25 -9.87 7.99 11.63
CA ARG A 25 -9.47 6.97 12.60
C ARG A 25 -9.81 5.64 11.95
N VAL A 26 -8.79 4.99 11.41
CA VAL A 26 -8.89 3.68 10.80
C VAL A 26 -9.28 2.73 11.95
N ALA A 27 -10.49 2.18 11.89
CA ALA A 27 -10.91 1.16 12.84
C ALA A 27 -10.07 -0.10 12.64
N ASP A 28 -9.75 -0.85 13.70
CA ASP A 28 -8.82 -1.99 13.69
C ASP A 28 -8.90 -2.94 12.47
N PRO A 29 -10.09 -3.35 11.96
CA PRO A 29 -10.14 -4.26 10.80
C PRO A 29 -9.69 -3.62 9.47
N GLN A 30 -9.69 -2.29 9.38
CA GLN A 30 -9.23 -1.55 8.20
C GLN A 30 -7.71 -1.35 8.21
N VAL A 31 -7.03 -1.56 9.36
CA VAL A 31 -5.56 -1.51 9.46
C VAL A 31 -4.93 -2.85 9.08
N ALA A 32 -5.57 -3.98 9.44
CA ALA A 32 -5.03 -5.32 9.22
C ALA A 32 -4.74 -5.62 7.73
N ALA A 33 -5.72 -5.39 6.84
CA ALA A 33 -5.54 -5.65 5.41
C ALA A 33 -4.39 -4.84 4.74
N PRO A 34 -4.24 -3.52 4.96
CA PRO A 34 -3.14 -2.76 4.38
C PRO A 34 -1.78 -3.06 5.00
N VAL A 35 -1.68 -3.42 6.29
CA VAL A 35 -0.36 -3.80 6.86
C VAL A 35 0.13 -5.12 6.30
N GLU A 36 -0.75 -6.12 6.17
CA GLU A 36 -0.42 -7.39 5.53
C GLU A 36 0.02 -7.20 4.06
N ALA A 37 -0.66 -6.30 3.35
CA ALA A 37 -0.27 -5.92 2.00
C ALA A 37 1.10 -5.21 1.98
N CYS A 38 1.35 -4.27 2.89
CA CYS A 38 2.64 -3.57 3.00
C CYS A 38 3.78 -4.53 3.33
N GLU A 39 3.60 -5.44 4.28
CA GLU A 39 4.60 -6.45 4.65
C GLU A 39 4.93 -7.34 3.46
N THR A 40 3.91 -7.82 2.75
CA THR A 40 4.10 -8.64 1.55
C THR A 40 4.89 -7.88 0.48
N VAL A 41 4.57 -6.61 0.24
CA VAL A 41 5.28 -5.75 -0.73
C VAL A 41 6.76 -5.56 -0.33
N LEU A 42 7.02 -5.29 0.95
CA LEU A 42 8.37 -5.10 1.46
C LEU A 42 9.20 -6.39 1.38
N ILE A 43 8.64 -7.53 1.79
CA ILE A 43 9.31 -8.84 1.69
C ILE A 43 9.70 -9.12 0.23
N ARG A 44 8.73 -9.00 -0.69
CA ARG A 44 9.01 -9.20 -2.11
C ARG A 44 10.06 -8.22 -2.62
N LEU A 45 10.04 -6.95 -2.20
CA LEU A 45 11.02 -5.96 -2.65
C LEU A 45 12.44 -6.27 -2.15
N PHE A 46 12.57 -6.72 -0.91
CA PHE A 46 13.86 -7.07 -0.33
C PHE A 46 14.44 -8.37 -0.91
N GLU A 47 13.60 -9.32 -1.32
CA GLU A 47 14.05 -10.50 -2.08
C GLU A 47 14.73 -10.09 -3.40
N ASP A 48 14.10 -9.24 -4.20
CA ASP A 48 14.68 -8.76 -5.47
C ASP A 48 15.93 -7.89 -5.24
N THR A 49 15.92 -7.09 -4.19
CA THR A 49 17.07 -6.27 -3.80
C THR A 49 18.26 -7.13 -3.38
N ASN A 50 18.01 -8.24 -2.66
CA ASN A 50 19.05 -9.18 -2.25
C ASN A 50 19.66 -9.93 -3.45
N LEU A 51 18.83 -10.28 -4.44
CA LEU A 51 19.31 -10.83 -5.71
C LEU A 51 20.21 -9.82 -6.45
N CYS A 52 19.83 -8.54 -6.49
CA CYS A 52 20.66 -7.49 -7.09
C CYS A 52 22.00 -7.28 -6.36
N ALA A 53 22.00 -7.34 -5.02
CA ALA A 53 23.24 -7.23 -4.23
C ALA A 53 24.18 -8.43 -4.48
N THR A 54 23.62 -9.64 -4.47
CA THR A 54 24.39 -10.89 -4.70
C THR A 54 24.89 -10.98 -6.15
N HIS A 55 24.17 -10.41 -7.11
CA HIS A 55 24.56 -10.38 -8.52
C HIS A 55 25.92 -9.70 -8.74
N ILE A 56 26.28 -8.72 -7.90
CA ILE A 56 27.59 -8.06 -7.93
C ILE A 56 28.48 -8.45 -6.74
N MET A 57 28.26 -9.65 -6.18
CA MET A 57 29.03 -10.27 -5.09
C MET A 57 29.05 -9.46 -3.78
N ARG A 58 27.98 -8.70 -3.49
CA ARG A 58 27.80 -8.00 -2.20
C ARG A 58 26.76 -8.72 -1.34
N VAL A 59 27.01 -8.76 -0.04
CA VAL A 59 26.06 -9.30 0.96
C VAL A 59 25.25 -8.18 1.63
N THR A 60 25.77 -6.95 1.63
CA THR A 60 25.11 -5.78 2.19
C THR A 60 24.21 -5.12 1.15
N ILE A 61 22.93 -4.99 1.47
CA ILE A 61 21.96 -4.24 0.66
C ILE A 61 22.30 -2.74 0.68
N MET A 62 22.37 -2.13 -0.50
CA MET A 62 22.60 -0.70 -0.68
C MET A 62 21.40 -0.02 -1.36
N PRO A 63 21.23 1.31 -1.21
CA PRO A 63 20.14 2.03 -1.87
C PRO A 63 20.17 1.89 -3.40
N MET A 64 21.34 1.67 -4.00
CA MET A 64 21.47 1.40 -5.44
C MET A 64 20.80 0.08 -5.85
N ASP A 65 20.81 -0.95 -5.00
CA ASP A 65 20.15 -2.23 -5.25
C ASP A 65 18.63 -2.07 -5.24
N ILE A 66 18.11 -1.27 -4.32
CA ILE A 66 16.67 -0.99 -4.21
C ILE A 66 16.20 -0.20 -5.44
N GLN A 67 16.98 0.81 -5.87
CA GLN A 67 16.68 1.58 -7.07
C GLN A 67 16.68 0.70 -8.32
N LEU A 68 17.64 -0.22 -8.44
CA LEU A 68 17.71 -1.16 -9.55
C LEU A 68 16.54 -2.14 -9.53
N ALA A 69 16.26 -2.78 -8.40
CA ALA A 69 15.15 -3.72 -8.23
C ALA A 69 13.80 -3.06 -8.57
N ARG A 70 13.58 -1.81 -8.14
CA ARG A 70 12.39 -1.04 -8.51
C ARG A 70 12.32 -0.75 -10.00
N ARG A 71 13.42 -0.34 -10.64
CA ARG A 71 13.45 -0.10 -12.09
C ARG A 71 13.16 -1.35 -12.91
N ILE A 72 13.62 -2.51 -12.44
CA ILE A 72 13.35 -3.80 -13.11
C ILE A 72 11.86 -4.15 -12.96
N ARG A 73 11.28 -3.97 -11.77
CA ARG A 73 9.84 -4.19 -11.52
C ARG A 73 8.93 -3.25 -12.29
N GLU A 74 9.28 -1.97 -12.39
CA GLU A 74 8.51 -0.96 -13.13
C GLU A 74 8.60 -1.15 -14.66
N ARG A 75 9.51 -2.01 -15.14
CA ARG A 75 9.70 -2.33 -16.56
C ARG A 75 8.98 -3.64 -16.99
N VAL A 76 8.57 -4.47 -16.04
CA VAL A 76 7.80 -5.72 -16.26
C VAL A 76 6.31 -5.43 -16.13
#